data_AF-A0A7Y0VBK7-F1
#
_entry.id   AF-A0A7Y0VBK7-F1
#
_cell.length_a   1.000
_cell.length_b   1.000
_cell.length_c   1.000
_cell.angle_alpha   90.00
_cell.angle_beta   90.00
_cell.angle_gamma   90.00
#
_symmetry.space_group_name_H-M   'P 1'
#
loop_
_entity.id
_entity.type
_entity.pdbx_description
1 polymer ?
#
loop_
_entity_poly.entity_id
_entity_poly.type
_entity_poly.pdbx_seq_one_letter_code
_entity_poly.pdbx_strand_id
1 'polypeptide(L)'
;MPDLILEKLGHYIERNAGEDSRFVLATHPLYTQAILRLLPKNVQIILSFFYERNHTVDWSALEADLQQADLVLTDRMDFKKAIQRYLPRQAQKVHYLSPFDTRLQLGKSQRRRESKIFSD
;
A
#
# COMPACT_ATOMS: atom_id res chain seq x y z
N MET A 1 -24.15 -3.22 -5.15
CA MET A 1 -23.16 -2.68 -6.12
C MET A 1 -21.74 -3.24 -5.94
N PRO A 2 -21.22 -3.52 -4.73
CA PRO A 2 -19.89 -4.14 -4.58
C PRO A 2 -19.80 -5.52 -5.25
N ASP A 3 -20.89 -6.29 -5.23
CA ASP A 3 -20.88 -7.70 -5.62
C ASP A 3 -20.55 -7.90 -7.10
N LEU A 4 -21.15 -7.10 -7.99
CA LEU A 4 -20.85 -7.17 -9.42
C LEU A 4 -19.38 -6.78 -9.72
N ILE A 5 -18.84 -5.79 -8.99
CA ILE A 5 -17.45 -5.38 -9.15
C ILE A 5 -16.51 -6.51 -8.73
N LEU A 6 -16.76 -7.11 -7.55
CA LEU A 6 -15.96 -8.22 -7.03
C LEU A 6 -16.08 -9.47 -7.90
N GLU A 7 -17.26 -9.78 -8.43
CA GLU A 7 -17.48 -10.88 -9.37
C GLU A 7 -16.63 -10.71 -10.64
N LYS A 8 -16.72 -9.55 -11.29
CA LYS A 8 -15.96 -9.30 -12.53
C LYS A 8 -14.46 -9.22 -12.28
N LEU A 9 -14.04 -8.64 -11.15
CA LEU A 9 -12.63 -8.62 -10.74
C LEU A 9 -12.10 -10.03 -10.50
N GLY A 10 -12.85 -10.87 -9.77
CA GLY A 10 -12.48 -12.26 -9.51
C GLY A 10 -12.31 -13.06 -10.80
N HIS A 11 -13.27 -12.96 -11.73
CA HIS A 11 -13.17 -13.63 -13.04
C HIS A 11 -11.97 -13.17 -13.86
N TYR A 12 -11.62 -11.88 -13.81
CA TYR A 12 -10.43 -11.38 -14.49
C TYR A 12 -9.16 -11.97 -13.88
N ILE A 13 -9.03 -11.95 -12.55
CA ILE A 13 -7.87 -12.50 -11.85
C ILE A 13 -7.71 -13.99 -12.17
N GLU A 14 -8.78 -14.77 -12.06
CA GLU A 14 -8.76 -16.23 -12.32
C GLU A 14 -8.31 -16.55 -13.75
N ARG A 15 -8.77 -15.78 -14.74
CA ARG A 15 -8.48 -16.04 -16.16
C ARG A 15 -7.12 -15.52 -16.61
N ASN A 16 -6.59 -14.48 -15.97
CA ASN A 16 -5.45 -13.72 -16.48
C ASN A 16 -4.21 -13.76 -15.59
N ALA A 17 -4.32 -14.11 -14.31
CA ALA A 17 -3.17 -14.22 -13.42
C ALA A 17 -2.40 -15.53 -13.67
N GLY A 18 -1.12 -15.42 -14.05
CA GLY A 18 -0.20 -16.57 -14.08
C GLY A 18 0.33 -16.94 -12.69
N GLU A 19 0.95 -18.11 -12.57
CA GLU A 19 1.43 -18.68 -11.29
C GLU A 19 2.42 -17.77 -10.54
N ASP A 20 3.25 -16.98 -11.23
CA ASP A 20 4.24 -16.08 -10.61
C ASP A 20 3.82 -14.60 -10.58
N SER A 21 2.52 -14.33 -10.68
CA SER A 21 1.98 -12.97 -10.68
C SER A 21 2.22 -12.27 -9.34
N ARG A 22 2.42 -10.95 -9.41
CA ARG A 22 2.56 -10.06 -8.25
C ARG A 22 1.41 -9.07 -8.20
N PHE A 23 0.76 -8.98 -7.05
CA PHE A 23 -0.35 -8.06 -6.83
C PHE A 23 0.07 -6.98 -5.85
N VAL A 24 0.03 -5.72 -6.30
CA VAL A 24 0.24 -4.55 -5.43
C VAL A 24 -1.11 -3.94 -5.11
N LEU A 25 -1.55 -4.08 -3.86
CA LEU A 25 -2.84 -3.58 -3.40
C LEU A 25 -2.63 -2.30 -2.60
N ALA A 26 -3.22 -1.22 -3.07
CA ALA A 26 -3.44 -0.04 -2.24
C ALA A 26 -4.44 -0.39 -1.14
N THR A 27 -4.01 -0.37 0.12
CA THR A 27 -4.88 -0.78 1.23
C THR A 27 -6.04 0.18 1.41
N HIS A 28 -7.25 -0.35 1.56
CA HIS A 28 -8.47 0.42 1.74
C HIS A 28 -9.36 -0.24 2.80
N PRO A 29 -9.84 0.49 3.83
CA PRO A 29 -10.59 -0.08 4.95
C PRO A 29 -11.78 -0.97 4.56
N LEU A 30 -12.46 -0.62 3.46
CA LEU A 30 -13.67 -1.34 3.02
C LEU A 30 -13.41 -2.54 2.10
N TYR A 31 -12.25 -2.61 1.42
CA TYR A 31 -12.09 -3.51 0.27
C TYR A 31 -10.88 -4.44 0.34
N THR A 32 -9.86 -4.15 1.15
CA THR A 32 -8.63 -4.97 1.20
C THR A 32 -8.94 -6.45 1.40
N GLN A 33 -9.70 -6.79 2.45
CA GLN A 33 -10.08 -8.17 2.75
C GLN A 33 -10.88 -8.83 1.62
N ALA A 34 -11.81 -8.11 1.00
CA ALA A 34 -12.61 -8.66 -0.08
C ALA A 34 -11.74 -9.00 -1.30
N ILE A 35 -10.78 -8.13 -1.64
CA ILE A 35 -9.87 -8.34 -2.78
C ILE A 35 -8.87 -9.46 -2.46
N LEU A 36 -8.31 -9.49 -1.25
CA LEU A 36 -7.37 -10.54 -0.83
C LEU A 36 -7.96 -11.95 -0.99
N ARG A 37 -9.25 -12.12 -0.70
CA ARG A 37 -9.96 -13.40 -0.86
C ARG A 37 -10.15 -13.84 -2.31
N LEU A 38 -10.02 -12.92 -3.28
CA LEU A 38 -10.10 -13.23 -4.71
C LEU A 38 -8.75 -13.68 -5.28
N LEU A 39 -7.65 -13.45 -4.56
CA LEU A 39 -6.31 -13.75 -5.07
C LEU A 39 -6.02 -15.27 -5.01
N PRO A 40 -5.34 -15.84 -6.02
CA PRO A 40 -4.91 -17.23 -5.99
C PRO A 40 -3.95 -17.51 -4.82
N LYS A 41 -3.78 -18.78 -4.44
CA LYS A 41 -2.91 -19.13 -3.31
C LYS A 41 -1.41 -19.01 -3.60
N ASN A 42 -1.00 -19.08 -4.87
CA ASN A 42 0.40 -19.15 -5.28
C ASN A 42 0.95 -17.82 -5.83
N VAL A 43 0.29 -16.69 -5.56
CA VAL A 43 0.76 -15.37 -6.04
C VAL A 43 1.47 -14.61 -4.94
N GLN A 44 2.29 -13.64 -5.32
CA GLN A 44 2.93 -12.72 -4.38
C GLN A 44 2.07 -11.48 -4.13
N ILE A 45 1.86 -11.14 -2.86
CA ILE A 45 0.97 -10.05 -2.43
C ILE A 45 1.77 -8.95 -1.72
N ILE A 46 1.66 -7.73 -2.24
CA ILE A 46 2.25 -6.52 -1.68
C ILE A 46 1.12 -5.60 -1.22
N LEU A 47 1.05 -5.31 0.08
CA LEU A 47 0.14 -4.30 0.61
C LEU A 47 0.85 -2.94 0.69
N SER A 48 0.24 -1.91 0.12
CA SER A 48 0.76 -0.54 0.08
C SER A 48 -0.14 0.40 0.89
N PHE A 49 0.42 0.91 1.99
CA PHE A 49 -0.17 1.93 2.84
C PHE A 49 0.29 3.32 2.43
N PHE A 50 -0.66 4.23 2.29
CA PHE A 50 -0.41 5.63 2.00
C PHE A 50 -1.10 6.48 3.06
N TYR A 51 -0.36 7.34 3.75
CA TYR A 51 -0.81 8.05 4.94
C TYR A 51 -2.13 8.79 4.74
N GLU A 52 -2.26 9.54 3.65
CA GLU A 52 -3.48 10.33 3.41
C GLU A 52 -4.73 9.44 3.36
N ARG A 53 -4.60 8.21 2.86
CA ARG A 53 -5.68 7.22 2.79
C ARG A 53 -5.84 6.40 4.07
N ASN A 54 -4.74 6.13 4.78
CA ASN A 54 -4.68 5.15 5.87
C ASN A 54 -4.26 5.77 7.21
N HIS A 55 -4.58 7.05 7.46
CA HIS A 55 -4.20 7.76 8.68
C HIS A 55 -4.92 7.24 9.94
N THR A 56 -6.08 6.60 9.78
CA THR A 56 -6.77 5.83 10.82
C THR A 56 -6.70 4.35 10.48
N VAL A 57 -6.35 3.53 11.48
CA VAL A 57 -6.21 2.09 11.29
C VAL A 57 -6.80 1.34 12.48
N ASP A 58 -7.63 0.35 12.17
CA ASP A 58 -8.01 -0.71 13.10
C ASP A 58 -6.91 -1.77 13.12
N TRP A 59 -6.26 -1.94 14.27
CA TRP A 59 -5.14 -2.86 14.44
C TRP A 59 -5.53 -4.34 14.27
N SER A 60 -6.76 -4.72 14.62
CA SER A 60 -7.21 -6.10 14.47
C SER A 60 -7.47 -6.44 13.01
N ALA A 61 -8.14 -5.54 12.28
CA ALA A 61 -8.33 -5.69 10.84
C ALA A 61 -6.99 -5.66 10.09
N LEU A 62 -6.08 -4.76 10.50
CA LEU A 62 -4.74 -4.69 9.94
C LEU A 62 -3.99 -6.01 10.11
N GLU A 63 -4.02 -6.63 11.29
CA GLU A 63 -3.31 -7.90 11.52
C GLU A 63 -3.79 -8.98 10.53
N ALA A 64 -5.09 -9.09 10.30
CA ALA A 64 -5.66 -10.05 9.35
C ALA A 64 -5.27 -9.76 7.89
N ASP A 65 -5.14 -8.48 7.50
CA ASP A 65 -4.61 -8.09 6.20
C ASP A 65 -3.12 -8.46 6.08
N LEU A 66 -2.32 -8.11 7.09
CA LEU A 66 -0.89 -8.35 7.09
C LEU A 66 -0.55 -9.83 7.04
N GLN A 67 -1.34 -10.72 7.66
CA GLN A 67 -1.11 -12.16 7.62
C GLN A 67 -1.14 -12.74 6.20
N GLN A 68 -1.89 -12.13 5.28
CA GLN A 68 -2.02 -12.58 3.88
C GLN A 68 -0.97 -11.93 2.94
N ALA A 69 -0.24 -10.94 3.41
CA ALA A 69 0.74 -10.21 2.60
C ALA A 69 2.14 -10.84 2.68
N ASP A 70 2.85 -10.90 1.56
CA ASP A 70 4.27 -11.27 1.54
C ASP A 70 5.16 -10.06 1.85
N LEU A 71 4.74 -8.87 1.42
CA LEU A 71 5.45 -7.61 1.62
C LEU A 71 4.47 -6.48 2.00
N VAL A 72 4.93 -5.58 2.86
CA VAL A 72 4.16 -4.41 3.31
C VAL A 72 4.98 -3.15 3.10
N LEU A 73 4.41 -2.17 2.41
CA LEU A 73 5.02 -0.87 2.15
C LEU A 73 4.23 0.23 2.86
N THR A 74 4.94 1.19 3.45
CA THR A 74 4.35 2.42 3.98
C THR A 74 5.22 3.63 3.66
N ASP A 75 4.57 4.76 3.40
CA ASP A 75 5.16 6.08 3.21
C ASP A 75 5.53 6.79 4.53
N ARG A 76 5.32 6.14 5.69
CA ARG A 76 5.46 6.74 7.01
C ARG A 76 6.33 5.91 7.93
N MET A 77 7.43 6.50 8.39
CA MET A 77 8.40 5.84 9.28
C MET A 77 7.80 5.55 10.66
N ASP A 78 6.97 6.46 11.16
CA ASP A 78 6.20 6.31 12.40
C ASP A 78 5.18 5.17 12.30
N PHE A 79 4.48 5.04 11.17
CA PHE A 79 3.56 3.92 10.96
C PHE A 79 4.30 2.57 10.90
N LYS A 80 5.44 2.49 10.19
CA LYS A 80 6.31 1.31 10.22
C LYS A 80 6.69 0.93 11.66
N LYS A 81 7.17 1.89 12.45
CA LYS A 81 7.55 1.67 13.86
C LYS A 81 6.36 1.22 14.71
N ALA A 82 5.17 1.75 14.45
CA ALA A 82 3.96 1.33 15.14
C ALA A 82 3.64 -0.15 14.85
N ILE A 83 3.65 -0.57 13.57
CA ILE A 83 3.46 -1.99 13.22
C ILE A 83 4.52 -2.87 13.88
N GLN A 84 5.78 -2.46 13.89
CA GLN A 84 6.85 -3.23 14.54
C GLN A 84 6.63 -3.41 16.05
N ARG A 85 6.01 -2.43 16.72
CA ARG A 85 5.69 -2.48 18.15
C ARG A 85 4.44 -3.31 18.43
N TYR A 86 3.37 -3.12 17.68
CA TYR A 86 2.07 -3.74 17.95
C TYR A 86 1.93 -5.15 17.33
N LEU A 87 2.56 -5.38 16.18
CA LEU A 87 2.48 -6.63 15.40
C LEU A 87 3.90 -7.16 15.09
N PRO A 88 4.72 -7.50 16.11
CA PRO A 88 6.14 -7.83 15.94
C PRO A 88 6.38 -9.04 15.04
N ARG A 89 5.42 -9.98 14.97
CA ARG A 89 5.50 -11.15 14.06
C ARG A 89 5.48 -10.77 12.58
N GLN A 90 4.88 -9.63 12.24
CA GLN A 90 4.81 -9.11 10.87
C GLN A 90 5.92 -8.10 10.56
N ALA A 91 6.72 -7.71 11.55
CA ALA A 91 7.67 -6.60 11.45
C ALA A 91 8.71 -6.74 10.31
N GLN A 92 9.16 -7.97 10.03
CA GLN A 92 10.27 -8.21 9.09
C GLN A 92 9.90 -7.88 7.64
N LYS A 93 8.62 -8.01 7.28
CA LYS A 93 8.13 -7.73 5.93
C LYS A 93 7.61 -6.30 5.73
N VAL A 94 7.78 -5.42 6.72
CA VAL A 94 7.29 -4.03 6.68
C VAL A 94 8.44 -3.08 6.35
N HIS A 95 8.33 -2.41 5.21
CA HIS A 95 9.33 -1.51 4.68
C HIS A 95 8.79 -0.10 4.49
N TYR A 96 9.68 0.87 4.69
CA TYR A 96 9.40 2.26 4.43
C TYR A 96 9.78 2.57 2.98
N LEU A 97 8.89 3.25 2.25
CA LEU A 97 9.13 3.73 0.89
C LEU A 97 8.43 5.07 0.71
N SER A 98 9.21 6.14 0.60
CA SER A 98 8.66 7.49 0.37
C SER A 98 8.15 7.63 -1.06
N PRO A 99 6.91 8.07 -1.28
CA PRO A 99 6.43 8.44 -2.61
C PRO A 99 7.00 9.80 -3.01
N PHE A 100 7.35 9.94 -4.29
CA PHE A 100 7.76 11.21 -4.89
C PHE A 100 7.01 11.43 -6.20
N ASP A 101 6.49 12.65 -6.40
CA ASP A 101 5.88 13.02 -7.67
C ASP A 101 6.95 13.41 -8.70
N THR A 102 7.26 12.49 -9.60
CA THR A 102 8.28 12.67 -10.65
C THR A 102 7.84 13.60 -11.77
N ARG A 103 6.59 14.12 -11.75
CA ARG A 103 6.16 15.18 -12.67
C ARG A 103 6.86 16.51 -12.37
N LEU A 104 7.38 16.68 -11.14
CA LEU A 104 8.15 17.85 -10.74
C LEU A 104 9.57 17.78 -11.32
N GLN A 105 9.92 18.76 -12.16
CA GLN A 105 11.29 18.91 -12.65
C GLN A 105 12.21 19.39 -11.53
N LEU A 106 13.50 19.09 -11.66
CA LEU A 106 14.53 19.69 -10.81
C LEU A 106 14.41 21.22 -10.80
N GLY A 107 14.50 21.80 -9.61
CA GLY A 107 14.34 23.23 -9.39
C GLY A 107 15.29 24.07 -10.25
N LYS A 108 14.76 25.18 -10.78
CA LYS A 108 15.52 26.18 -11.56
C LYS A 108 15.81 27.45 -10.73
N SER A 109 15.71 27.36 -9.40
CA SER A 109 15.87 28.47 -8.46
C SER A 109 17.27 29.11 -8.51
N GLN A 110 18.31 28.36 -8.89
CA GLN A 110 19.66 28.85 -9.15
C GLN A 110 19.75 29.94 -10.23
N ARG A 111 18.70 30.09 -11.06
CA ARG A 111 18.61 31.16 -12.07
C ARG A 111 18.01 32.46 -11.53
N ARG A 112 17.56 32.49 -10.27
CA ARG A 112 16.96 33.64 -9.61
C ARG A 112 17.95 34.20 -8.58
N ARG A 113 18.07 35.53 -8.52
CA ARG A 113 18.88 36.24 -7.51
C ARG A 113 18.24 36.19 -6.11
N GLU A 114 16.91 36.12 -6.07
CA GLU A 114 16.13 36.13 -4.83
C GLU A 114 15.83 34.70 -4.38
N SER A 115 16.04 34.45 -3.09
CA SER A 115 15.62 33.20 -2.44
C SER A 115 14.13 33.23 -2.19
N LYS A 116 13.37 32.45 -2.98
CA LYS A 116 11.95 32.25 -2.73
C LYS A 116 11.76 31.10 -1.77
N ILE A 117 11.44 31.41 -0.53
CA ILE A 117 11.06 30.45 0.51
C ILE A 117 9.54 30.54 0.64
N PHE A 118 8.88 29.39 0.53
CA PHE A 118 7.49 29.23 0.90
C PHE A 118 7.49 28.52 2.25
N SER A 119 6.88 29.15 3.24
CA SER A 119 6.53 28.52 4.52
C SER A 119 5.08 28.06 4.41
N ASP A 120 4.86 26.77 4.56
CA ASP A 120 3.53 26.15 4.68
C ASP A 120 2.88 26.47 6.04
#